data_AF-A0A933JUJ8-F1
#
_entry.id   AF-A0A933JUJ8-F1
#
_cell.length_a   1.000
_cell.length_b   1.000
_cell.length_c   1.000
_cell.angle_alpha   90.00
_cell.angle_beta   90.00
_cell.angle_gamma   90.00
#
_symmetry.space_group_name_H-M   'P 1'
#
loop_
_entity.id
_entity.type
_entity.pdbx_description
1 polymer ?
#
loop_
_entity_poly.entity_id
_entity_poly.type
_entity_poly.pdbx_seq_one_letter_code
_entity_poly.pdbx_strand_id
1 'polypeptide(L)' 'MNAGELSLVPGIGAKLAQRIVEDRERNGPFRSVEEVDRVRGIGPVLTRRLSEYVRVR' A
#
# COMPACT_ATOMS: atom_id res chain seq x y z
N MET A 1 -2.87 7.31 4.97
CA MET A 1 -2.30 6.80 3.71
C MET A 1 -3.02 7.49 2.57
N ASN A 2 -2.34 8.38 1.85
CA ASN A 2 -2.86 8.98 0.62
C ASN A 2 -2.06 8.45 -0.59
N ALA A 3 -2.64 8.50 -1.79
CA ALA A 3 -2.01 7.94 -2.98
C ALA A 3 -0.74 8.69 -3.38
N GLY A 4 -0.66 10.00 -3.12
CA GLY A 4 0.52 10.82 -3.43
C GLY A 4 1.76 10.35 -2.68
N GLU A 5 1.68 10.24 -1.36
CA GLU A 5 2.75 9.76 -0.49
C GLU A 5 3.16 8.32 -0.83
N LEU A 6 2.18 7.44 -1.06
CA LEU A 6 2.45 6.05 -1.43
C LEU A 6 3.22 5.95 -2.75
N SER A 7 2.98 6.87 -3.69
CA SER A 7 3.69 6.89 -4.98
C SER A 7 5.17 7.30 -4.88
N LEU A 8 5.60 7.81 -3.73
CA LEU A 8 7.01 8.13 -3.46
C LEU A 8 7.82 6.90 -3.00
N VAL A 9 7.14 5.80 -2.65
CA VAL A 9 7.82 4.57 -2.23
C VAL A 9 8.47 3.89 -3.45
N PRO A 10 9.78 3.62 -3.44
CA PRO A 10 10.46 3.02 -4.58
C PRO A 10 9.84 1.68 -5.01
N GLY A 11 9.26 1.64 -6.20
CA GLY A 11 8.54 0.48 -6.75
C GLY A 11 7.02 0.56 -6.65
N ILE A 12 6.46 1.60 -6.00
CA ILE A 12 5.04 1.91 -5.98
C ILE A 12 4.80 3.14 -6.85
N GLY A 13 4.38 2.95 -8.09
CA GLY A 13 3.94 4.05 -8.95
C GLY A 13 2.51 4.51 -8.63
N ALA A 14 2.10 5.64 -9.23
CA ALA A 14 0.76 6.23 -9.03
C ALA A 14 -0.40 5.22 -9.18
N LYS A 15 -0.31 4.29 -10.14
CA LYS A 15 -1.34 3.26 -10.36
C LYS A 15 -1.45 2.25 -9.21
N LEU A 16 -0.33 1.84 -8.61
CA LEU A 16 -0.35 0.94 -7.45
C LEU A 16 -0.81 1.70 -6.20
N ALA A 17 -0.33 2.93 -6.01
CA ALA A 17 -0.76 3.79 -4.92
C ALA A 17 -2.27 4.00 -4.89
N GLN A 18 -2.87 4.28 -6.06
CA GLN A 18 -4.32 4.44 -6.19
C GLN A 18 -5.06 3.15 -5.80
N ARG A 19 -4.58 1.98 -6.25
CA ARG A 19 -5.18 0.68 -5.89
C ARG A 19 -5.15 0.42 -4.39
N ILE A 20 -4.08 0.82 -3.69
CA ILE A 20 -3.98 0.67 -2.22
C ILE A 20 -5.07 1.50 -1.53
N VAL A 21 -5.25 2.75 -1.95
CA VAL A 21 -6.27 3.64 -1.39
C VAL A 21 -7.67 3.09 -1.66
N GLU A 22 -7.95 2.71 -2.90
CA GLU A 22 -9.25 2.17 -3.26
C GLU A 22 -9.57 0.83 -2.56
N ASP A 23 -8.56 -0.04 -2.39
CA ASP A 23 -8.73 -1.27 -1.62
C ASP A 23 -9.06 -0.96 -0.15
N ARG A 24 -8.35 -0.01 0.46
CA ARG A 24 -8.64 0.46 1.82
C ARG A 24 -10.07 1.00 1.97
N GLU A 25 -10.56 1.71 0.95
CA GLU A 25 -11.93 2.27 0.95
C GLU A 25 -12.99 1.17 0.80
N ARG A 26 -12.77 0.19 -0.07
CA ARG A 26 -13.74 -0.89 -0.33
C ARG A 26 -13.74 -2.00 0.73
N ASN A 27 -12.55 -2.37 1.20
CA ASN A 27 -12.33 -3.55 2.05
C ASN A 27 -11.99 -3.18 3.50
N GLY A 28 -12.04 -1.88 3.84
CA GLY A 28 -11.73 -1.37 5.16
C GLY A 28 -10.22 -1.18 5.41
N PRO A 29 -9.86 -0.60 6.57
CA PRO A 29 -8.48 -0.27 6.91
C PRO A 29 -7.59 -1.51 6.98
N PHE A 30 -6.32 -1.34 6.62
CA PHE A 30 -5.28 -2.33 6.87
C PHE A 30 -4.94 -2.33 8.37
N ARG A 31 -4.96 -3.51 9.00
CA ARG A 31 -4.61 -3.70 10.42
C ARG A 31 -3.10 -3.83 10.62
N SER A 32 -2.38 -4.22 9.57
CA SER A 32 -0.92 -4.24 9.52
C SER A 32 -0.45 -3.83 8.12
N VAL A 33 0.82 -3.47 7.95
CA VAL A 33 1.35 -3.13 6.61
C VAL A 33 1.37 -4.38 5.71
N GLU A 34 1.49 -5.56 6.31
CA GLU A 34 1.47 -6.86 5.64
C GLU A 34 0.14 -7.12 4.92
N GLU A 35 -0.97 -6.59 5.43
CA GLU A 35 -2.28 -6.73 4.79
C GLU A 35 -2.38 -6.01 3.42
N VAL A 36 -1.43 -5.12 3.10
CA VAL A 36 -1.38 -4.45 1.79
C VAL A 36 -1.08 -5.45 0.65
N ASP A 37 -0.56 -6.64 0.98
CA ASP A 37 -0.35 -7.75 0.02
C ASP A 37 -1.66 -8.24 -0.63
N ARG A 38 -2.83 -7.96 -0.03
CA ARG A 38 -4.13 -8.29 -0.63
C ARG A 38 -4.45 -7.45 -1.88
N VAL A 39 -3.73 -6.35 -2.09
CA VAL A 39 -3.89 -5.48 -3.26
C VAL A 39 -3.22 -6.12 -4.48
N ARG A 40 -3.98 -6.39 -5.53
CA ARG A 40 -3.45 -7.01 -6.76
C ARG A 40 -2.25 -6.23 -7.33
N GLY A 41 -1.14 -6.94 -7.49
CA GLY A 41 0.13 -6.39 -8.00
C GLY A 41 1.08 -5.90 -6.90
N ILE A 42 0.69 -6.08 -5.64
CA ILE A 42 1.56 -5.99 -4.48
C ILE A 42 1.88 -7.43 -4.06
N GLY A 43 3.15 -7.67 -3.81
CA GLY A 43 3.68 -8.95 -3.36
C GLY A 43 4.65 -8.72 -2.20
N PRO A 44 5.24 -9.78 -1.64
CA PRO A 44 6.05 -9.70 -0.41
C PRO A 44 7.19 -8.67 -0.47
N VAL A 45 7.81 -8.48 -1.64
CA VAL A 45 8.88 -7.49 -1.85
C VAL A 45 8.38 -6.06 -1.68
N LEU A 46 7.23 -5.74 -2.27
CA LEU A 46 6.65 -4.40 -2.19
C LEU A 46 6.03 -4.15 -0.82
N THR A 47 5.42 -5.18 -0.22
CA THR A 47 4.90 -5.13 1.15
C THR A 47 6.01 -4.82 2.17
N ARG A 48 7.17 -5.49 2.06
CA ARG A 48 8.33 -5.20 2.91
C ARG A 48 8.87 -3.79 2.70
N ARG A 49 8.92 -3.31 1.45
CA ARG A 49 9.33 -1.91 1.19
C ARG A 49 8.35 -0.96 1.86
N LEU A 50 7.05 -1.15 1.68
CA LEU A 50 6.03 -0.32 2.31
C LEU A 50 6.17 -0.28 3.84
N SER A 51 6.54 -1.38 4.49
CA SER A 51 6.71 -1.40 5.96
C SER A 51 7.92 -0.61 6.45
N GLU A 52 8.89 -0.31 5.58
CA GLU A 52 10.02 0.58 5.90
C GLU A 52 9.64 2.07 5.84
N TYR A 53 8.65 2.45 5.02
CA TYR A 53 8.27 3.86 4.79
C TYR A 53 6.94 4.26 5.42
N VAL A 54 6.06 3.31 5.72
CA VAL A 54 4.67 3.59 6.08
C VAL A 54 4.33 2.86 7.39
N ARG A 55 3.48 3.50 8.21
CA ARG A 55 2.89 2.87 9.39
C ARG A 55 1.37 2.85 9.24
N VAL A 56 0.75 1.73 9.63
CA VAL A 56 -0.70 1.68 9.86
C VAL A 56 -1.01 2.36 11.20
N ARG A 57 -2.13 3.07 11.24
CA ARG A 57 -2.72 3.68 12.44
C ARG A 57 -4.20 3.34 12.46
#